data_AF-A0A399WPZ5-F1
#
_entry.id   AF-A0A399WPZ5-F1
#
_cell.length_a   1.000
_cell.length_b   1.000
_cell.length_c   1.000
_cell.angle_alpha   90.00
_cell.angle_beta   90.00
_cell.angle_gamma   90.00
#
_symmetry.space_group_name_H-M   'P 1'
#
loop_
_entity.id
_entity.type
_entity.pdbx_description
1 polymer ?
#
loop_
_entity_poly.entity_id
_entity_poly.type
_entity_poly.pdbx_seq_one_letter_code
_entity_poly.pdbx_strand_id
1 'polypeptide(L)'
;MAAPFFEFAGDKRLLWIAQEWVRHSDELADWAMERLVNRRDVWSQYTLRDGKIGVVMLPIPERRKLGTDMVTHTKLARHFAAKSPAHLIGLFSISDHSTCKWFAIDVDLHDETVPNAGEIAGANFEAAHAWAERLRDMGMDPMLLDSNGAGGYHVWVLFDKEYPLADVYDLVDEIRSEWQDFNLPRKPEMFPPKRQVGPDDLPYTLRVPGRHHTRHHYTRIWNFYALAGENDWLEGGEAIEAMMATRPSKLPKRKKTKQKATLKPAPKPKDPAKKAATRKPRVCVDLDGVLAQYDKWRGIDHIGEPVEGALQFMKKLARIAEITIFSSRCAQDVLEGSVITPGQLRVRVIEWLDKHKFPYTDVYIGQGKPRAAAFIDDRGVTCSPQNDPDAFETALAQTRILVKKPHGLPNKTVTRSA
;
A
#
# COMPACT_ATOMS: atom_id res chain seq x y z
N MET A 1 9.83 31.24 10.70
CA MET A 1 8.69 30.31 10.76
C MET A 1 8.10 30.38 12.15
N ALA A 2 6.77 30.40 12.31
CA ALA A 2 6.16 30.29 13.63
C ALA A 2 6.60 28.98 14.31
N ALA A 3 6.66 28.98 15.64
CA ALA A 3 6.92 27.75 16.39
C ALA A 3 5.86 26.70 16.03
N PRO A 4 6.20 25.40 15.94
CA PRO A 4 5.21 24.35 15.76
C PRO A 4 4.11 24.47 16.83
N PHE A 5 2.85 24.33 16.42
CA PHE A 5 1.69 24.31 17.32
C PHE A 5 1.41 25.63 18.08
N PHE A 6 1.84 26.78 17.56
CA PHE A 6 1.53 28.08 18.16
C PHE A 6 0.02 28.29 18.34
N GLU A 7 -0.79 27.72 17.44
CA GLU A 7 -2.25 27.71 17.47
C GLU A 7 -2.84 26.98 18.68
N PHE A 8 -2.06 26.12 19.36
CA PHE A 8 -2.45 25.37 20.55
C PHE A 8 -1.89 25.97 21.85
N ALA A 9 -1.21 27.12 21.81
CA ALA A 9 -0.53 27.67 22.99
C ALA A 9 -1.47 27.94 24.18
N GLY A 10 -2.77 28.14 23.94
CA GLY A 10 -3.80 28.32 24.96
C GLY A 10 -4.43 27.02 25.47
N ASP A 11 -4.15 25.87 24.85
CA ASP A 11 -4.74 24.57 25.19
C ASP A 11 -3.64 23.56 25.52
N LYS A 12 -3.35 23.43 26.81
CA LYS A 12 -2.31 22.52 27.33
C LYS A 12 -2.59 21.05 26.98
N ARG A 13 -3.87 20.64 26.96
CA ARG A 13 -4.26 19.26 26.64
C ARG A 13 -3.97 18.96 25.18
N LEU A 14 -4.41 19.85 24.28
CA LEU A 14 -4.17 19.69 22.84
C LEU A 14 -2.68 19.77 22.48
N LEU A 15 -1.92 20.62 23.17
CA LEU A 15 -0.47 20.68 23.01
C LEU A 15 0.21 19.37 23.44
N TRP A 16 -0.23 18.77 24.56
CA TRP A 16 0.25 17.46 24.99
C TRP A 16 -0.10 16.37 23.97
N ILE A 17 -1.34 16.33 23.47
CA ILE A 17 -1.75 15.39 22.41
C ILE A 17 -0.82 15.56 21.19
N ALA A 18 -0.62 16.78 20.72
CA ALA A 18 0.25 17.06 19.57
C ALA A 18 1.69 16.57 19.79
N GLN A 19 2.22 16.69 21.02
CA GLN A 19 3.55 16.18 21.38
C GLN A 19 3.61 14.65 21.34
N GLU A 20 2.56 13.94 21.76
CA GLU A 20 2.50 12.48 21.65
C GLU A 20 2.53 12.03 20.20
N TRP A 21 1.79 12.68 19.30
CA TRP A 21 1.84 12.39 17.86
C TRP A 21 3.22 12.66 17.25
N VAL A 22 3.95 13.67 17.73
CA VAL A 22 5.35 13.91 17.33
C VAL A 22 6.28 12.83 17.87
N ARG A 23 6.11 12.43 19.13
CA ARG A 23 6.95 11.42 19.80
C ARG A 23 6.89 10.07 19.08
N HIS A 24 5.70 9.68 18.62
CA HIS A 24 5.46 8.40 17.94
C HIS A 24 5.55 8.47 16.42
N SER A 25 5.93 9.61 15.83
CA SER A 25 5.76 9.82 14.39
C SER A 25 6.54 8.84 13.52
N ASP A 26 7.72 8.40 13.97
CA ASP A 26 8.57 7.47 13.22
C ASP A 26 8.01 6.03 13.27
N GLU A 27 7.54 5.58 14.44
CA GLU A 27 6.90 4.27 14.61
C GLU A 27 5.59 4.19 13.81
N LEU A 28 4.80 5.27 13.86
CA LEU A 28 3.58 5.42 13.06
C LEU A 28 3.87 5.41 11.55
N ALA A 29 5.00 5.99 11.13
CA ALA A 29 5.41 5.98 9.73
C ALA A 29 5.76 4.56 9.25
N ASP A 30 6.45 3.76 10.07
CA ASP A 30 6.72 2.35 9.77
C ASP A 30 5.42 1.54 9.71
N TRP A 31 4.55 1.69 10.71
CA TRP A 31 3.24 1.05 10.75
C TRP A 31 2.40 1.40 9.51
N ALA A 32 2.33 2.68 9.14
CA ALA A 32 1.56 3.12 7.98
C ALA A 32 2.16 2.63 6.67
N MET A 33 3.49 2.60 6.55
CA MET A 33 4.16 2.07 5.36
C MET A 33 3.84 0.57 5.18
N GLU A 34 3.83 -0.19 6.26
CA GLU A 34 3.49 -1.62 6.23
C GLU A 34 2.00 -1.84 5.91
N ARG A 35 1.13 -1.18 6.67
CA ARG A 35 -0.30 -1.50 6.76
C ARG A 35 -1.21 -0.66 5.86
N LEU A 36 -0.87 0.59 5.61
CA LEU A 36 -1.76 1.53 4.91
C LEU A 36 -1.35 1.82 3.47
N VAL A 37 -0.06 1.74 3.16
CA VAL A 37 0.42 2.07 1.81
C VAL A 37 0.11 0.92 0.85
N ASN A 38 -0.92 1.11 0.02
CA ASN A 38 -1.21 0.28 -1.16
C ASN A 38 -0.44 0.71 -2.40
N ARG A 39 -0.10 2.01 -2.49
CA ARG A 39 0.71 2.62 -3.57
C ARG A 39 1.59 3.72 -3.03
N ARG A 40 2.78 3.84 -3.61
CA ARG A 40 3.77 4.85 -3.23
C ARG A 40 3.94 5.94 -4.26
N ASP A 41 3.63 5.67 -5.51
CA ASP A 41 3.82 6.58 -6.64
C ASP A 41 2.84 7.76 -6.64
N VAL A 42 1.81 7.76 -5.80
CA VAL A 42 0.82 8.84 -5.72
C VAL A 42 0.09 8.88 -4.38
N TRP A 43 -0.19 10.09 -3.89
CA TRP A 43 -0.93 10.41 -2.66
C TRP A 43 -1.63 11.76 -2.83
N SER A 44 -2.54 12.12 -1.92
CA SER A 44 -3.01 13.51 -1.82
C SER A 44 -2.23 14.25 -0.75
N GLN A 45 -1.99 15.54 -0.94
CA GLN A 45 -1.36 16.40 0.05
C GLN A 45 -2.22 17.62 0.30
N TYR A 46 -2.40 17.96 1.57
CA TYR A 46 -3.03 19.20 1.96
C TYR A 46 -2.05 20.36 1.72
N THR A 47 -2.54 21.48 1.21
CA THR A 47 -1.72 22.66 0.93
C THR A 47 -2.42 23.89 1.47
N LEU A 48 -1.65 24.87 1.94
CA LEU A 48 -2.17 26.16 2.38
C LEU A 48 -1.87 27.19 1.30
N ARG A 49 -2.91 27.77 0.70
CA ARG A 49 -2.80 28.82 -0.30
C ARG A 49 -3.77 29.95 0.06
N ASP A 50 -3.25 31.16 0.22
CA ASP A 50 -4.03 32.36 0.55
C ASP A 50 -4.93 32.18 1.79
N GLY A 51 -4.40 31.51 2.82
CA GLY A 51 -5.12 31.21 4.06
C GLY A 51 -6.18 30.12 3.95
N LYS A 52 -6.38 29.52 2.76
CA LYS A 52 -7.31 28.41 2.54
C LYS A 52 -6.56 27.10 2.38
N ILE A 53 -7.11 26.05 2.99
CA ILE A 53 -6.57 24.71 2.86
C ILE A 53 -7.22 24.04 1.65
N GLY A 54 -6.39 23.60 0.71
CA GLY A 54 -6.77 22.79 -0.43
C GLY A 54 -6.14 21.40 -0.36
N VAL A 55 -6.58 20.50 -1.23
CA VAL A 55 -6.01 19.17 -1.41
C VAL A 55 -5.54 19.03 -2.84
N VAL A 56 -4.31 18.58 -3.04
CA VAL A 56 -3.72 18.34 -4.36
C VAL A 56 -3.26 16.90 -4.48
N MET A 57 -3.42 16.33 -5.66
CA MET A 57 -2.86 15.02 -5.98
C MET A 57 -1.39 15.16 -6.35
N LEU A 58 -0.52 14.41 -5.66
CA LEU A 58 0.92 14.42 -5.89
C LEU A 58 1.45 13.00 -6.11
N PRO A 59 2.51 12.87 -6.90
CA PRO A 59 3.06 13.88 -7.77
C PRO A 59 2.11 14.14 -8.96
N ILE A 60 2.29 15.31 -9.60
CA ILE A 60 1.64 15.61 -10.88
C ILE A 60 2.00 14.53 -11.92
N PRO A 61 1.14 14.28 -12.93
CA PRO A 61 1.30 13.15 -13.86
C PRO A 61 2.70 13.04 -14.48
N GLU A 62 3.31 14.16 -14.87
CA GLU A 62 4.63 14.21 -15.50
C GLU A 62 5.72 13.71 -14.53
N ARG A 63 5.66 14.15 -13.27
CA ARG A 63 6.61 13.71 -12.23
C ARG A 63 6.35 12.27 -11.79
N ARG A 64 5.10 11.80 -11.86
CA ARG A 64 4.77 10.41 -11.57
C ARG A 64 5.42 9.45 -12.54
N LYS A 65 5.40 9.79 -13.84
CA LYS A 65 6.06 9.00 -14.89
C LYS A 65 7.57 8.84 -14.63
N LEU A 66 8.20 9.85 -14.02
CA LEU A 66 9.62 9.81 -13.67
C LEU A 66 9.91 8.92 -12.45
N GLY A 67 8.90 8.58 -11.63
CA GLY A 67 9.08 7.79 -10.40
C GLY A 67 9.99 8.46 -9.37
N THR A 68 10.19 9.77 -9.45
CA THR A 68 11.16 10.52 -8.62
C THR A 68 10.61 10.94 -7.27
N ASP A 69 9.29 10.96 -7.11
CA ASP A 69 8.64 11.33 -5.86
C ASP A 69 7.62 10.28 -5.45
N MET A 70 7.72 9.84 -4.20
CA MET A 70 6.94 8.74 -3.65
C MET A 70 6.52 9.04 -2.22
N VAL A 71 5.53 8.30 -1.73
CA VAL A 71 5.32 8.13 -0.30
C VAL A 71 6.57 7.48 0.29
N THR A 72 7.20 8.19 1.21
CA THR A 72 8.38 7.75 1.95
C THR A 72 8.06 7.72 3.44
N HIS A 73 8.90 7.02 4.20
CA HIS A 73 8.87 7.04 5.67
C HIS A 73 8.87 8.49 6.18
N THR A 74 9.79 9.33 5.70
CA THR A 74 9.86 10.75 6.10
C THR A 74 8.58 11.53 5.82
N LYS A 75 7.85 11.24 4.73
CA LYS A 75 6.56 11.91 4.45
C LYS A 75 5.49 11.48 5.45
N LEU A 76 5.43 10.19 5.77
CA LEU A 76 4.51 9.67 6.79
C LEU A 76 4.85 10.21 8.17
N ALA A 77 6.14 10.23 8.56
CA ALA A 77 6.57 10.79 9.84
C ALA A 77 6.21 12.28 9.95
N ARG A 78 6.39 13.06 8.87
CA ARG A 78 5.93 14.45 8.82
C ARG A 78 4.42 14.58 8.96
N HIS A 79 3.65 13.70 8.33
CA HIS A 79 2.20 13.65 8.46
C HIS A 79 1.80 13.45 9.91
N PHE A 80 2.34 12.41 10.58
CA PHE A 80 1.99 12.10 11.97
C PHE A 80 2.46 13.17 12.94
N ALA A 81 3.67 13.71 12.77
CA ALA A 81 4.16 14.84 13.55
C ALA A 81 3.32 16.11 13.33
N ALA A 82 2.65 16.25 12.17
CA ALA A 82 1.64 17.26 11.86
C ALA A 82 1.98 18.72 12.21
N LYS A 83 3.27 19.08 12.20
CA LYS A 83 3.77 20.42 12.56
C LYS A 83 3.27 21.54 11.62
N SER A 84 2.65 21.18 10.50
CA SER A 84 2.01 22.08 9.55
C SER A 84 0.88 21.35 8.81
N PRO A 85 -0.24 22.01 8.45
CA PRO A 85 -1.25 21.42 7.57
C PRO A 85 -0.68 20.89 6.25
N ALA A 86 0.40 21.52 5.74
CA ALA A 86 1.07 21.08 4.53
C ALA A 86 1.82 19.74 4.67
N HIS A 87 1.96 19.21 5.88
CA HIS A 87 2.52 17.88 6.10
C HIS A 87 1.47 16.78 5.96
N LEU A 88 0.18 17.12 5.97
CA LEU A 88 -0.86 16.13 5.98
C LEU A 88 -1.02 15.53 4.58
N ILE A 89 -1.19 14.20 4.55
CA ILE A 89 -1.40 13.46 3.31
C ILE A 89 -2.59 12.50 3.44
N GLY A 90 -3.19 12.17 2.31
CA GLY A 90 -4.11 11.05 2.18
C GLY A 90 -3.52 9.94 1.33
N LEU A 91 -3.81 8.70 1.71
CA LEU A 91 -3.34 7.50 1.01
C LEU A 91 -4.45 6.88 0.18
N PHE A 92 -4.05 6.17 -0.88
CA PHE A 92 -4.96 5.35 -1.66
C PHE A 92 -5.33 4.08 -0.91
N SER A 93 -6.63 3.79 -0.91
CA SER A 93 -7.18 2.51 -0.46
C SER A 93 -7.07 1.41 -1.51
N ILE A 94 -6.49 1.68 -2.67
CA ILE A 94 -6.36 0.73 -3.79
C ILE A 94 -4.91 0.64 -4.27
N SER A 95 -4.49 -0.54 -4.72
CA SER A 95 -3.26 -0.75 -5.50
C SER A 95 -3.49 -0.48 -6.99
N ASP A 96 -2.41 -0.47 -7.78
CA ASP A 96 -2.47 -0.38 -9.25
C ASP A 96 -2.88 -1.70 -9.93
N HIS A 97 -3.00 -2.78 -9.17
CA HIS A 97 -3.37 -4.12 -9.66
C HIS A 97 -4.65 -4.66 -9.00
N SER A 98 -5.57 -3.76 -8.64
CA SER A 98 -6.91 -4.08 -8.10
C SER A 98 -6.87 -4.96 -6.84
N THR A 99 -6.03 -4.58 -5.88
CA THR A 99 -6.00 -5.14 -4.52
C THR A 99 -6.04 -4.02 -3.48
N CYS A 100 -6.23 -4.38 -2.20
CA CYS A 100 -6.03 -3.48 -1.08
C CYS A 100 -5.64 -4.21 0.21
N LYS A 101 -5.00 -3.48 1.14
CA LYS A 101 -4.56 -3.92 2.47
C LYS A 101 -5.49 -3.48 3.61
N TRP A 102 -6.46 -2.63 3.33
CA TRP A 102 -7.40 -2.13 4.32
C TRP A 102 -8.67 -1.63 3.63
N PHE A 103 -9.71 -1.41 4.42
CA PHE A 103 -10.86 -0.62 4.01
C PHE A 103 -11.24 0.39 5.08
N ALA A 104 -12.00 1.40 4.68
CA ALA A 104 -12.64 2.34 5.58
C ALA A 104 -14.08 2.66 5.13
N ILE A 105 -14.95 2.90 6.11
CA ILE A 105 -16.24 3.58 5.92
C ILE A 105 -16.07 4.99 6.48
N ASP A 106 -16.41 6.01 5.69
CA ASP A 106 -16.23 7.42 6.05
C ASP A 106 -17.60 8.09 6.21
N VAL A 107 -17.93 8.39 7.47
CA VAL A 107 -19.21 8.96 7.91
C VAL A 107 -18.98 10.42 8.25
N ASP A 108 -19.36 11.31 7.35
CA ASP A 108 -19.07 12.74 7.47
C ASP A 108 -20.27 13.58 7.91
N LEU A 109 -20.02 14.50 8.85
CA LEU A 109 -20.83 15.71 9.03
C LEU A 109 -20.14 16.88 8.32
N HIS A 110 -20.57 17.17 7.09
CA HIS A 110 -19.97 18.24 6.28
C HIS A 110 -20.43 19.65 6.64
N ASP A 111 -21.64 19.79 7.18
CA ASP A 111 -22.22 21.08 7.52
C ASP A 111 -22.70 21.05 8.98
N GLU A 112 -21.91 21.66 9.87
CA GLU A 112 -22.22 21.80 11.29
C GLU A 112 -23.24 22.92 11.56
N THR A 113 -23.60 23.70 10.54
CA THR A 113 -24.52 24.85 10.69
C THR A 113 -25.99 24.46 10.53
N VAL A 114 -26.27 23.22 10.12
CA VAL A 114 -27.64 22.72 10.02
C VAL A 114 -28.28 22.60 11.42
N PRO A 115 -29.58 22.94 11.59
CA PRO A 115 -30.21 23.01 12.91
C PRO A 115 -30.13 21.72 13.74
N ASN A 116 -30.06 20.55 13.09
CA ASN A 116 -30.00 19.24 13.72
C ASN A 116 -28.60 18.60 13.67
N ALA A 117 -27.53 19.40 13.54
CA ALA A 117 -26.15 18.90 13.47
C ALA A 117 -25.78 17.95 14.61
N GLY A 118 -26.25 18.22 15.84
CA GLY A 118 -26.03 17.35 17.00
C GLY A 118 -26.70 15.99 16.89
N GLU A 119 -27.94 15.93 16.38
CA GLU A 119 -28.66 14.68 16.13
C GLU A 119 -27.97 13.87 15.03
N ILE A 120 -27.51 14.54 13.96
CA ILE A 120 -26.75 13.90 12.88
C ILE A 120 -25.42 13.35 13.42
N ALA A 121 -24.71 14.10 14.28
CA ALA A 121 -23.48 13.64 14.89
C ALA A 121 -23.70 12.39 15.77
N GLY A 122 -24.83 12.32 16.50
CA GLY A 122 -25.24 11.15 17.26
C GLY A 122 -25.53 9.95 16.37
N ALA A 123 -26.36 10.14 15.34
CA ALA A 123 -26.68 9.10 14.34
C ALA A 123 -25.43 8.58 13.61
N ASN A 124 -24.50 9.48 13.27
CA ASN A 124 -23.22 9.13 12.66
C ASN A 124 -22.40 8.21 13.59
N PHE A 125 -22.35 8.50 14.89
CA PHE A 125 -21.66 7.66 15.87
C PHE A 125 -22.33 6.30 16.01
N GLU A 126 -23.65 6.26 16.18
CA GLU A 126 -24.42 5.02 16.32
C GLU A 126 -24.21 4.08 15.13
N ALA A 127 -24.26 4.61 13.91
CA ALA A 127 -24.00 3.85 12.69
C ALA A 127 -22.55 3.30 12.65
N ALA A 128 -21.57 4.17 12.90
CA ALA A 128 -20.15 3.78 12.87
C ALA A 128 -19.83 2.74 13.96
N HIS A 129 -20.39 2.90 15.15
CA HIS A 129 -20.27 1.95 16.26
C HIS A 129 -20.92 0.61 15.92
N ALA A 130 -22.15 0.60 15.42
CA ALA A 130 -22.85 -0.63 15.05
C ALA A 130 -22.11 -1.41 13.95
N TRP A 131 -21.55 -0.72 12.95
CA TRP A 131 -20.73 -1.36 11.92
C TRP A 131 -19.42 -1.93 12.47
N ALA A 132 -18.77 -1.23 13.40
CA ALA A 132 -17.57 -1.74 14.05
C ALA A 132 -17.88 -2.98 14.91
N GLU A 133 -18.95 -2.99 15.69
CA GLU A 133 -19.38 -4.17 16.46
C GLU A 133 -19.71 -5.35 15.53
N ARG A 134 -20.44 -5.12 14.43
CA ARG A 134 -20.70 -6.17 13.42
C ARG A 134 -19.41 -6.75 12.83
N LEU A 135 -18.40 -5.90 12.59
CA LEU A 135 -17.09 -6.34 12.12
C LEU A 135 -16.34 -7.17 13.18
N ARG A 136 -16.46 -6.81 14.47
CA ARG A 136 -15.93 -7.59 15.59
C ARG A 136 -16.60 -8.96 15.68
N ASP A 137 -17.91 -9.03 15.52
CA ASP A 137 -18.67 -10.29 15.47
C ASP A 137 -18.25 -11.19 14.29
N MET A 138 -17.77 -10.58 13.20
CA MET A 138 -17.19 -11.29 12.05
C MET A 138 -15.75 -11.76 12.30
N GLY A 139 -15.20 -11.53 13.49
CA GLY A 139 -13.84 -11.90 13.89
C GLY A 139 -12.77 -10.95 13.37
N MET A 140 -13.12 -9.70 13.07
CA MET A 140 -12.18 -8.65 12.64
C MET A 140 -11.86 -7.71 13.81
N ASP A 141 -10.80 -6.90 13.65
CA ASP A 141 -10.34 -5.93 14.65
C ASP A 141 -10.45 -4.50 14.08
N PRO A 142 -11.65 -3.90 14.08
CA PRO A 142 -11.87 -2.57 13.53
C PRO A 142 -11.39 -1.46 14.47
N MET A 143 -10.89 -0.38 13.87
CA MET A 143 -10.67 0.89 14.55
C MET A 143 -11.85 1.82 14.25
N LEU A 144 -12.57 2.24 15.29
CA LEU A 144 -13.54 3.33 15.20
C LEU A 144 -12.84 4.64 15.58
N LEU A 145 -12.73 5.53 14.60
CA LEU A 145 -11.95 6.75 14.67
C LEU A 145 -12.88 7.97 14.68
N ASP A 146 -12.75 8.86 15.65
CA ASP A 146 -13.31 10.21 15.57
C ASP A 146 -12.38 11.06 14.72
N SER A 147 -12.78 11.31 13.48
CA SER A 147 -11.91 11.84 12.45
C SER A 147 -11.78 13.36 12.53
N ASN A 148 -12.73 14.07 13.15
CA ASN A 148 -12.81 15.52 13.07
C ASN A 148 -13.30 16.26 14.33
N GLY A 149 -13.77 15.57 15.37
CA GLY A 149 -14.24 16.17 16.62
C GLY A 149 -15.63 16.82 16.52
N ALA A 150 -16.31 16.63 15.40
CA ALA A 150 -17.57 17.27 15.05
C ALA A 150 -18.59 16.26 14.46
N GLY A 151 -18.50 14.99 14.85
CA GLY A 151 -19.41 13.95 14.35
C GLY A 151 -19.02 13.32 13.01
N GLY A 152 -17.78 13.54 12.55
CA GLY A 152 -17.17 12.75 11.47
C GLY A 152 -16.45 11.54 12.04
N TYR A 153 -16.73 10.35 11.52
CA TYR A 153 -16.14 9.09 11.98
C TYR A 153 -15.62 8.25 10.83
N HIS A 154 -14.52 7.53 11.06
CA HIS A 154 -14.10 6.46 10.17
C HIS A 154 -14.17 5.11 10.89
N VAL A 155 -14.64 4.07 10.19
CA VAL A 155 -14.49 2.67 10.61
C VAL A 155 -13.44 2.02 9.73
N TRP A 156 -12.27 1.72 10.28
CA TRP A 156 -11.12 1.16 9.55
C TRP A 156 -10.88 -0.29 9.91
N VAL A 157 -10.51 -1.10 8.93
CA VAL A 157 -10.04 -2.48 9.15
C VAL A 157 -8.79 -2.74 8.33
N LEU A 158 -7.78 -3.31 8.99
CA LEU A 158 -6.53 -3.75 8.36
C LEU A 158 -6.62 -5.23 7.98
N PHE A 159 -6.05 -5.59 6.84
CA PHE A 159 -6.00 -6.97 6.36
C PHE A 159 -4.63 -7.62 6.56
N ASP A 160 -4.63 -8.93 6.83
CA ASP A 160 -3.41 -9.75 7.04
C ASP A 160 -2.54 -9.91 5.79
N LYS A 161 -3.08 -9.53 4.63
CA LYS A 161 -2.44 -9.48 3.33
C LYS A 161 -3.28 -8.63 2.39
N GLU A 162 -2.82 -8.47 1.16
CA GLU A 162 -3.63 -7.88 0.10
C GLU A 162 -4.76 -8.82 -0.34
N TYR A 163 -5.96 -8.24 -0.51
CA TYR A 163 -7.15 -8.93 -1.00
C TYR A 163 -7.65 -8.32 -2.32
N PRO A 164 -8.33 -9.10 -3.18
CA PRO A 164 -8.95 -8.58 -4.39
C PRO A 164 -9.94 -7.46 -4.07
N LEU A 165 -9.84 -6.37 -4.84
CA LEU A 165 -10.61 -5.15 -4.60
C LEU A 165 -12.12 -5.38 -4.64
N ALA A 166 -12.59 -6.25 -5.54
CA ALA A 166 -14.01 -6.57 -5.68
C ALA A 166 -14.59 -7.25 -4.43
N ASP A 167 -13.81 -8.14 -3.79
CA ASP A 167 -14.28 -8.87 -2.60
C ASP A 167 -14.38 -7.93 -1.40
N VAL A 168 -13.41 -7.02 -1.25
CA VAL A 168 -13.43 -5.99 -0.20
C VAL A 168 -14.55 -4.99 -0.44
N TYR A 169 -14.68 -4.47 -1.66
CA TYR A 169 -15.77 -3.56 -2.04
C TYR A 169 -17.14 -4.14 -1.68
N ASP A 170 -17.39 -5.41 -2.01
CA ASP A 170 -18.67 -6.06 -1.75
C ASP A 170 -18.97 -6.19 -0.26
N LEU A 171 -17.96 -6.54 0.54
CA LEU A 171 -18.12 -6.62 1.99
C LEU A 171 -18.48 -5.26 2.58
N VAL A 172 -17.76 -4.22 2.21
CA VAL A 172 -17.95 -2.87 2.77
C VAL A 172 -19.27 -2.28 2.32
N ASP A 173 -19.65 -2.47 1.05
CA ASP A 173 -20.93 -2.02 0.52
C ASP A 173 -22.12 -2.69 1.21
N GLU A 174 -21.99 -3.99 1.54
CA GLU A 174 -22.97 -4.76 2.30
C GLU A 174 -23.09 -4.24 3.74
N ILE A 175 -21.98 -3.99 4.44
CA ILE A 175 -22.01 -3.48 5.83
C ILE A 175 -22.72 -2.14 5.92
N ARG A 176 -22.38 -1.17 5.05
CA ARG A 176 -22.96 0.18 5.09
C ARG A 176 -24.32 0.26 4.37
N SER A 177 -24.88 -0.86 3.91
CA SER A 177 -26.11 -0.85 3.11
C SER A 177 -27.35 -0.46 3.92
N GLU A 178 -27.32 -0.68 5.23
CA GLU A 178 -28.37 -0.38 6.22
C GLU A 178 -28.28 1.07 6.77
N TRP A 179 -27.58 1.98 6.09
CA TRP A 179 -27.38 3.37 6.58
C TRP A 179 -28.67 4.14 6.86
N GLN A 180 -29.75 3.84 6.13
CA GLN A 180 -31.05 4.48 6.37
C GLN A 180 -31.66 4.08 7.73
N ASP A 181 -31.35 2.89 8.23
CA ASP A 181 -31.88 2.40 9.51
C ASP A 181 -31.31 3.20 10.69
N PHE A 182 -30.17 3.85 10.48
CA PHE A 182 -29.54 4.78 11.41
C PHE A 182 -29.93 6.25 11.17
N ASN A 183 -30.92 6.53 10.33
CA ASN A 183 -31.36 7.88 9.97
C ASN A 183 -30.24 8.77 9.39
N LEU A 184 -29.23 8.18 8.75
CA LEU A 184 -28.21 8.96 8.08
C LEU A 184 -28.81 9.67 6.86
N PRO A 185 -28.37 10.89 6.51
CA PRO A 185 -28.94 11.65 5.39
C PRO A 185 -28.49 11.15 4.01
N ARG A 186 -27.38 10.40 3.95
CA ARG A 186 -26.83 9.81 2.73
C ARG A 186 -26.02 8.57 3.07
N LYS A 187 -25.85 7.68 2.08
CA LYS A 187 -24.97 6.52 2.18
C LYS A 187 -23.52 6.99 2.42
N PRO A 188 -22.85 6.58 3.52
CA PRO A 188 -21.47 7.02 3.79
C PRO A 188 -20.49 6.61 2.70
N GLU A 189 -19.42 7.38 2.54
CA GLU A 189 -18.38 7.05 1.57
C GLU A 189 -17.63 5.80 2.01
N MET A 190 -16.98 5.14 1.05
CA MET A 190 -16.19 3.96 1.37
C MET A 190 -14.90 3.88 0.56
N PHE A 191 -13.94 3.23 1.17
CA PHE A 191 -12.60 3.04 0.67
C PHE A 191 -12.32 1.53 0.79
N PRO A 192 -12.16 0.77 -0.29
CA PRO A 192 -12.05 1.22 -1.67
C PRO A 192 -13.37 1.68 -2.32
N PRO A 193 -13.34 2.68 -3.23
CA PRO A 193 -14.55 3.26 -3.81
C PRO A 193 -15.05 2.54 -5.06
N LYS A 194 -14.35 1.50 -5.53
CA LYS A 194 -14.71 0.73 -6.73
C LYS A 194 -14.16 -0.69 -6.67
N ARG A 195 -14.72 -1.57 -7.50
CA ARG A 195 -14.38 -3.02 -7.57
C ARG A 195 -13.14 -3.34 -8.41
N GLN A 196 -12.77 -2.46 -9.34
CA GLN A 196 -11.65 -2.66 -10.27
C GLN A 196 -10.97 -1.32 -10.56
N VAL A 197 -9.70 -1.39 -10.95
CA VAL A 197 -8.86 -0.24 -11.25
C VAL A 197 -8.49 -0.28 -12.74
N GLY A 198 -8.78 0.78 -13.47
CA GLY A 198 -8.28 1.02 -14.83
C GLY A 198 -6.85 1.59 -14.85
N PRO A 199 -6.19 1.65 -16.02
CA PRO A 199 -4.79 2.08 -16.14
C PRO A 199 -4.48 3.47 -15.53
N ASP A 200 -5.40 4.42 -15.64
CA ASP A 200 -5.23 5.81 -15.17
C ASP A 200 -6.10 6.13 -13.96
N ASP A 201 -6.64 5.11 -13.28
CA ASP A 201 -7.57 5.31 -12.19
C ASP A 201 -6.88 5.88 -10.95
N LEU A 202 -7.26 7.11 -10.62
CA LEU A 202 -6.85 7.84 -9.43
C LEU A 202 -8.10 8.24 -8.64
N PRO A 203 -8.78 7.29 -7.98
CA PRO A 203 -9.87 7.66 -7.08
C PRO A 203 -9.36 8.57 -5.97
N TYR A 204 -10.30 9.16 -5.23
CA TYR A 204 -9.98 9.95 -4.06
C TYR A 204 -9.25 9.11 -2.99
N THR A 205 -8.42 9.80 -2.22
CA THR A 205 -7.64 9.23 -1.11
C THR A 205 -8.34 9.51 0.21
N LEU A 206 -8.08 8.70 1.23
CA LEU A 206 -8.50 9.01 2.60
C LEU A 206 -7.33 9.63 3.38
N ARG A 207 -7.58 10.70 4.14
CA ARG A 207 -6.58 11.29 5.03
C ARG A 207 -6.12 10.24 6.04
N VAL A 208 -4.81 10.12 6.21
CA VAL A 208 -4.24 9.25 7.23
C VAL A 208 -4.63 9.77 8.63
N PRO A 209 -4.91 8.90 9.62
CA PRO A 209 -5.23 9.31 10.99
C PRO A 209 -4.17 10.24 11.59
N GLY A 210 -4.62 11.19 12.41
CA GLY A 210 -3.75 12.20 13.02
C GLY A 210 -4.43 13.55 13.10
N ARG A 211 -3.67 14.63 12.91
CA ARG A 211 -4.20 16.00 12.98
C ARG A 211 -5.24 16.26 11.90
N HIS A 212 -6.35 16.89 12.27
CA HIS A 212 -7.32 17.42 11.32
C HIS A 212 -6.76 18.67 10.62
N HIS A 213 -6.96 18.74 9.31
CA HIS A 213 -6.41 19.82 8.48
C HIS A 213 -6.94 21.23 8.84
N THR A 214 -8.23 21.38 9.16
CA THR A 214 -8.85 22.69 9.47
C THR A 214 -9.32 22.86 10.92
N ARG A 215 -9.27 21.79 11.73
CA ARG A 215 -9.81 21.80 13.10
C ARG A 215 -8.68 21.54 14.09
N HIS A 216 -8.83 22.07 15.31
CA HIS A 216 -7.92 21.83 16.43
C HIS A 216 -8.20 20.45 17.05
N HIS A 217 -8.12 19.41 16.22
CA HIS A 217 -8.50 18.04 16.53
C HIS A 217 -7.41 17.08 16.09
N TYR A 218 -7.21 16.03 16.88
CA TYR A 218 -6.43 14.86 16.51
C TYR A 218 -7.32 13.64 16.60
N THR A 219 -7.10 12.68 15.70
CA THR A 219 -7.88 11.43 15.70
C THR A 219 -7.89 10.79 17.08
N ARG A 220 -9.09 10.48 17.56
CA ARG A 220 -9.34 9.68 18.78
C ARG A 220 -9.80 8.28 18.37
N ILE A 221 -9.57 7.29 19.22
CA ILE A 221 -9.96 5.90 18.96
C ILE A 221 -10.95 5.43 20.03
N TRP A 222 -12.05 4.83 19.61
CA TRP A 222 -13.01 4.25 20.55
C TRP A 222 -12.42 3.02 21.24
N ASN A 223 -12.46 3.02 22.57
CA ASN A 223 -12.00 1.88 23.37
C ASN A 223 -13.11 0.82 23.48
N PHE A 224 -12.99 -0.26 22.71
CA PHE A 224 -13.91 -1.40 22.82
C PHE A 224 -13.60 -2.37 23.98
N TYR A 225 -12.55 -2.14 24.76
CA TYR A 225 -12.02 -3.08 25.76
C TYR A 225 -11.96 -2.48 27.17
N ALA A 226 -12.79 -1.49 27.49
CA ALA A 226 -12.76 -0.87 28.81
C ALA A 226 -13.09 -1.88 29.92
N LEU A 227 -12.12 -2.12 30.81
CA LEU A 227 -12.22 -3.09 31.91
C LEU A 227 -13.12 -2.63 33.06
N ALA A 228 -13.43 -1.33 33.14
CA ALA A 228 -14.17 -0.71 34.24
C ALA A 228 -15.64 -0.35 33.89
N GLY A 229 -16.15 -0.82 32.75
CA GLY A 229 -17.59 -0.73 32.41
C GLY A 229 -18.02 0.50 31.62
N GLU A 230 -17.12 1.45 31.33
CA GLU A 230 -17.42 2.59 30.45
C GLU A 230 -16.39 2.64 29.31
N ASN A 231 -16.85 2.36 28.08
CA ASN A 231 -16.07 2.59 26.88
C ASN A 231 -15.91 4.10 26.69
N ASP A 232 -14.70 4.55 26.37
CA ASP A 232 -14.39 5.96 26.15
C ASP A 232 -13.49 6.16 24.91
N TRP A 233 -13.38 7.40 24.45
CA TRP A 233 -12.47 7.81 23.41
C TRP A 233 -11.04 7.96 23.94
N LEU A 234 -10.14 7.09 23.47
CA LEU A 234 -8.71 7.22 23.68
C LEU A 234 -8.17 8.42 22.89
N GLU A 235 -7.19 9.11 23.47
CA GLU A 235 -6.50 10.24 22.85
C GLU A 235 -4.98 10.19 23.07
N GLY A 236 -4.23 11.04 22.37
CA GLY A 236 -2.77 11.13 22.53
C GLY A 236 -2.06 9.77 22.37
N GLY A 237 -1.16 9.46 23.30
CA GLY A 237 -0.38 8.22 23.29
C GLY A 237 -1.25 6.95 23.32
N GLU A 238 -2.33 6.93 24.09
CA GLU A 238 -3.19 5.74 24.21
C GLU A 238 -3.93 5.43 22.91
N ALA A 239 -4.42 6.47 22.21
CA ALA A 239 -5.01 6.31 20.88
C ALA A 239 -3.98 5.77 19.88
N ILE A 240 -2.75 6.28 19.92
CA ILE A 240 -1.66 5.89 19.03
C ILE A 240 -1.28 4.42 19.27
N GLU A 241 -1.13 4.02 20.53
CA GLU A 241 -0.81 2.64 20.91
C GLU A 241 -1.93 1.68 20.50
N ALA A 242 -3.19 2.04 20.73
CA ALA A 242 -4.34 1.25 20.27
C ALA A 242 -4.38 1.09 18.74
N MET A 243 -4.06 2.17 18.00
CA MET A 243 -3.97 2.15 16.54
C MET A 243 -2.89 1.18 16.06
N MET A 244 -1.70 1.26 16.64
CA MET A 244 -0.56 0.39 16.27
C MET A 244 -0.79 -1.06 16.68
N ALA A 245 -1.49 -1.30 17.79
CA ALA A 245 -1.85 -2.63 18.29
C ALA A 245 -2.96 -3.32 17.48
N THR A 246 -3.66 -2.59 16.61
CA THR A 246 -4.76 -3.15 15.80
C THR A 246 -4.28 -4.34 14.95
N ARG A 247 -4.98 -5.47 15.09
CA ARG A 247 -4.57 -6.73 14.47
C ARG A 247 -5.12 -6.85 13.05
N PRO A 248 -4.26 -7.11 12.05
CA PRO A 248 -4.72 -7.43 10.71
C PRO A 248 -5.64 -8.64 10.70
N SER A 249 -6.76 -8.51 10.00
CA SER A 249 -7.81 -9.51 9.95
C SER A 249 -7.82 -10.23 8.60
N LYS A 250 -8.31 -11.46 8.57
CA LYS A 250 -8.60 -12.15 7.31
C LYS A 250 -9.90 -11.64 6.73
N LEU A 251 -9.98 -11.53 5.41
CA LEU A 251 -11.28 -11.26 4.77
C LEU A 251 -12.23 -12.44 5.04
N PRO A 252 -13.42 -12.21 5.61
CA PRO A 252 -14.37 -13.28 5.88
C PRO A 252 -14.77 -14.02 4.59
N LYS A 253 -14.77 -15.35 4.65
CA LYS A 253 -15.20 -16.16 3.51
C LYS A 253 -16.69 -15.95 3.31
N ARG A 254 -17.07 -15.32 2.19
CA ARG A 254 -18.48 -15.22 1.82
C ARG A 254 -19.05 -16.63 1.71
N LYS A 255 -20.00 -16.99 2.58
CA LYS A 255 -20.81 -18.19 2.38
C LYS A 255 -21.50 -17.96 1.05
N LYS A 256 -21.15 -18.73 0.00
CA LYS A 256 -21.87 -18.67 -1.28
C LYS A 256 -23.33 -18.95 -0.95
N THR A 257 -24.15 -17.91 -0.92
CA THR A 257 -25.59 -18.06 -0.79
C THR A 257 -25.98 -18.88 -2.00
N LYS A 258 -26.41 -20.12 -1.77
CA LYS A 258 -27.04 -20.93 -2.81
C LYS A 258 -28.26 -20.13 -3.23
N GLN A 259 -28.13 -19.28 -4.25
CA GLN A 259 -29.30 -18.65 -4.85
C GLN A 259 -30.22 -19.80 -5.25
N LYS A 260 -31.37 -19.91 -4.57
CA LYS A 260 -32.47 -20.76 -5.02
C LYS A 260 -32.72 -20.31 -6.45
N ALA A 261 -32.43 -21.19 -7.40
CA ALA A 261 -32.69 -20.96 -8.80
C ALA A 261 -34.20 -20.75 -8.94
N THR A 262 -34.65 -19.50 -8.94
CA THR A 262 -35.94 -19.15 -9.52
C THR A 262 -35.87 -19.63 -10.95
N LEU A 263 -36.72 -20.60 -11.30
CA LEU A 263 -36.89 -21.16 -12.63
C LEU A 263 -37.04 -20.01 -13.62
N LYS A 264 -35.95 -19.66 -14.31
CA LYS A 264 -36.01 -18.78 -15.47
C LYS A 264 -36.58 -19.60 -16.64
N PRO A 265 -37.44 -19.01 -17.48
CA PRO A 265 -37.91 -19.65 -18.70
C PRO A 265 -36.72 -20.07 -19.57
N ALA A 266 -36.89 -21.18 -20.28
CA ALA A 266 -35.84 -21.87 -21.02
C ALA A 266 -34.95 -20.90 -21.82
N PRO A 267 -33.63 -20.87 -21.57
CA PRO A 267 -32.74 -20.02 -22.33
C PRO A 267 -32.58 -20.58 -23.76
N LYS A 268 -32.71 -19.70 -24.76
CA LYS A 268 -32.24 -19.97 -26.13
C LYS A 268 -30.78 -20.45 -26.09
N PRO A 269 -30.34 -21.30 -27.04
CA PRO A 269 -28.99 -21.88 -27.04
C PRO A 269 -27.96 -20.75 -26.98
N LYS A 270 -27.18 -20.71 -25.89
CA LYS A 270 -26.06 -19.79 -25.74
C LYS A 270 -24.78 -20.54 -26.14
N ASP A 271 -23.96 -19.86 -26.92
CA ASP A 271 -22.60 -20.25 -27.24
C ASP A 271 -21.81 -20.64 -25.97
N PRO A 272 -20.88 -21.60 -26.09
CA PRO A 272 -20.15 -22.13 -24.94
C PRO A 272 -19.41 -21.02 -24.19
N ALA A 273 -19.75 -20.89 -22.91
CA ALA A 273 -19.18 -19.93 -21.98
C ALA A 273 -17.64 -20.01 -21.95
N LYS A 274 -16.97 -18.88 -22.17
CA LYS A 274 -15.53 -18.72 -21.96
C LYS A 274 -15.18 -19.05 -20.50
N LYS A 275 -14.46 -20.15 -20.29
CA LYS A 275 -13.81 -20.51 -19.02
C LYS A 275 -13.01 -19.31 -18.51
N ALA A 276 -13.15 -18.99 -17.22
CA ALA A 276 -12.27 -18.04 -16.54
C ALA A 276 -10.81 -18.48 -16.73
N ALA A 277 -10.00 -17.65 -17.37
CA ALA A 277 -8.62 -17.97 -17.66
C ALA A 277 -7.84 -18.15 -16.35
N THR A 278 -7.25 -19.33 -16.15
CA THR A 278 -6.29 -19.58 -15.08
C THR A 278 -5.11 -18.62 -15.22
N ARG A 279 -4.78 -17.84 -14.18
CA ARG A 279 -3.59 -16.97 -14.18
C ARG A 279 -2.34 -17.79 -14.47
N LYS A 280 -1.46 -17.27 -15.31
CA LYS A 280 -0.19 -17.93 -15.64
C LYS A 280 0.73 -17.91 -14.40
N PRO A 281 1.56 -18.93 -14.19
CA PRO A 281 2.56 -18.91 -13.13
C PRO A 281 3.55 -17.76 -13.35
N ARG A 282 4.08 -17.20 -12.25
CA ARG A 282 5.13 -16.17 -12.30
C ARG A 282 6.50 -16.81 -12.43
N VAL A 283 7.33 -16.31 -13.34
CA VAL A 283 8.74 -16.67 -13.48
C VAL A 283 9.59 -15.42 -13.29
N CYS A 284 10.61 -15.52 -12.44
CA CYS A 284 11.58 -14.45 -12.22
C CYS A 284 12.78 -14.64 -13.14
N VAL A 285 13.17 -13.59 -13.84
CA VAL A 285 14.28 -13.62 -14.80
C VAL A 285 15.25 -12.51 -14.43
N ASP A 286 16.52 -12.85 -14.23
CA ASP A 286 17.57 -11.87 -14.01
C ASP A 286 17.86 -11.07 -15.30
N LEU A 287 18.47 -9.89 -15.15
CA LEU A 287 18.76 -9.00 -16.25
C LEU A 287 20.20 -9.19 -16.76
N ASP A 288 21.19 -9.03 -15.89
CA ASP A 288 22.60 -8.94 -16.28
C ASP A 288 23.25 -10.31 -16.38
N GLY A 289 23.67 -10.69 -17.58
CA GLY A 289 24.22 -12.02 -17.87
C GLY A 289 23.17 -12.99 -18.41
N VAL A 290 21.88 -12.70 -18.19
CA VAL A 290 20.76 -13.48 -18.76
C VAL A 290 20.16 -12.79 -19.99
N LEU A 291 19.70 -11.54 -19.83
CA LEU A 291 19.02 -10.80 -20.91
C LEU A 291 19.95 -9.77 -21.56
N ALA A 292 20.79 -9.12 -20.75
CA ALA A 292 21.79 -8.15 -21.17
C ALA A 292 23.19 -8.76 -21.01
N GLN A 293 24.11 -8.47 -21.93
CA GLN A 293 25.50 -8.88 -21.80
C GLN A 293 26.12 -8.27 -20.54
N TYR A 294 26.83 -9.07 -19.76
CA TYR A 294 27.47 -8.64 -18.53
C TYR A 294 28.92 -9.14 -18.46
N ASP A 295 29.87 -8.21 -18.41
CA ASP A 295 31.28 -8.50 -18.20
C ASP A 295 31.74 -8.06 -16.80
N LYS A 296 31.36 -6.85 -16.40
CA LYS A 296 31.62 -6.24 -15.10
C LYS A 296 30.63 -5.11 -14.83
N TRP A 297 30.57 -4.67 -13.58
CA TRP A 297 29.85 -3.44 -13.25
C TRP A 297 30.53 -2.24 -13.90
N ARG A 298 29.77 -1.48 -14.67
CA ARG A 298 30.22 -0.23 -15.32
C ARG A 298 29.42 0.98 -14.83
N GLY A 299 28.73 0.83 -13.69
CA GLY A 299 27.85 1.84 -13.13
C GLY A 299 26.37 1.58 -13.42
N ILE A 300 25.54 2.32 -12.68
CA ILE A 300 24.08 2.24 -12.70
C ILE A 300 23.44 2.65 -14.04
N ASP A 301 24.14 3.44 -14.86
CA ASP A 301 23.64 3.94 -16.16
C ASP A 301 23.96 2.98 -17.32
N HIS A 302 24.75 1.94 -17.07
CA HIS A 302 25.20 1.02 -18.11
C HIS A 302 24.54 -0.34 -17.98
N ILE A 303 23.66 -0.67 -18.93
CA ILE A 303 23.12 -2.02 -19.17
C ILE A 303 23.65 -2.47 -20.54
N GLY A 304 24.21 -3.68 -20.61
CA GLY A 304 24.82 -4.20 -21.85
C GLY A 304 23.81 -4.42 -22.97
N GLU A 305 24.31 -4.72 -24.17
CA GLU A 305 23.45 -5.08 -25.30
C GLU A 305 22.71 -6.41 -25.04
N PRO A 306 21.55 -6.66 -25.67
CA PRO A 306 20.84 -7.92 -25.50
C PRO A 306 21.72 -9.15 -25.79
N VAL A 307 21.62 -10.17 -24.95
CA VAL A 307 22.21 -11.48 -25.23
C VAL A 307 21.51 -12.10 -26.44
N GLU A 308 22.28 -12.70 -27.34
CA GLU A 308 21.74 -13.35 -28.53
C GLU A 308 20.70 -14.41 -28.15
N GLY A 309 19.53 -14.38 -28.80
CA GLY A 309 18.43 -15.30 -28.51
C GLY A 309 17.56 -14.96 -27.28
N ALA A 310 17.99 -14.07 -26.39
CA ALA A 310 17.24 -13.73 -25.17
C ALA A 310 15.84 -13.20 -25.45
N LEU A 311 15.67 -12.35 -26.48
CA LEU A 311 14.36 -11.82 -26.86
C LEU A 311 13.39 -12.93 -27.31
N GLN A 312 13.89 -13.87 -28.11
CA GLN A 312 13.08 -15.01 -28.58
C GLN A 312 12.73 -15.95 -27.43
N PHE A 313 13.68 -16.17 -26.53
CA PHE A 313 13.45 -16.91 -25.29
C PHE A 313 12.33 -16.28 -24.46
N MET A 314 12.40 -14.97 -24.18
CA MET A 314 11.38 -14.25 -23.39
C MET A 314 10.01 -14.25 -24.05
N LYS A 315 9.93 -14.13 -25.38
CA LYS A 315 8.67 -14.25 -26.14
C LYS A 315 8.04 -15.64 -26.00
N LYS A 316 8.84 -16.71 -25.98
CA LYS A 316 8.35 -18.07 -25.73
C LYS A 316 7.90 -18.22 -24.28
N LEU A 317 8.65 -17.69 -23.32
CA LEU A 317 8.32 -17.73 -21.90
C LEU A 317 7.00 -17.00 -21.58
N ALA A 318 6.77 -15.83 -22.16
CA ALA A 318 5.56 -15.03 -21.95
C ALA A 318 4.26 -15.74 -22.41
N ARG A 319 4.38 -16.75 -23.28
CA ARG A 319 3.23 -17.59 -23.67
C ARG A 319 2.73 -18.44 -22.51
N ILE A 320 3.63 -18.87 -21.62
CA ILE A 320 3.32 -19.82 -20.54
C ILE A 320 3.43 -19.23 -19.12
N ALA A 321 4.05 -18.06 -18.96
CA ALA A 321 4.27 -17.42 -17.65
C ALA A 321 4.01 -15.90 -17.67
N GLU A 322 3.68 -15.34 -16.51
CA GLU A 322 3.89 -13.92 -16.19
C GLU A 322 5.39 -13.74 -15.87
N ILE A 323 6.05 -12.76 -16.47
CA ILE A 323 7.50 -12.58 -16.32
C ILE A 323 7.81 -11.39 -15.43
N THR A 324 8.52 -11.62 -14.34
CA THR A 324 9.00 -10.55 -13.45
C THR A 324 10.51 -10.44 -13.58
N ILE A 325 11.04 -9.27 -13.92
CA ILE A 325 12.48 -9.05 -13.91
C ILE A 325 12.95 -8.93 -12.46
N PHE A 326 13.94 -9.72 -12.08
CA PHE A 326 14.47 -9.80 -10.73
C PHE A 326 15.98 -9.62 -10.77
N SER A 327 16.46 -8.40 -10.53
CA SER A 327 17.86 -8.02 -10.67
C SER A 327 18.35 -7.25 -9.45
N SER A 328 19.60 -7.50 -9.05
CA SER A 328 20.29 -6.75 -7.99
C SER A 328 20.46 -5.28 -8.32
N ARG A 329 20.33 -4.86 -9.60
CA ARG A 329 20.28 -3.44 -9.96
C ARG A 329 19.20 -2.66 -9.23
N CYS A 330 18.12 -3.31 -8.79
CA CYS A 330 17.05 -2.65 -8.04
C CYS A 330 17.19 -2.83 -6.52
N ALA A 331 18.29 -3.43 -6.04
CA ALA A 331 18.52 -3.69 -4.63
C ALA A 331 19.03 -2.44 -3.89
N GLN A 332 18.73 -2.37 -2.59
CA GLN A 332 18.96 -1.20 -1.74
C GLN A 332 20.46 -0.97 -1.44
N ASP A 333 21.26 -2.03 -1.44
CA ASP A 333 22.70 -2.04 -1.19
C ASP A 333 23.51 -1.43 -2.34
N VAL A 334 23.01 -1.51 -3.58
CA VAL A 334 23.56 -0.76 -4.74
C VAL A 334 23.45 0.77 -4.52
N LEU A 335 22.62 1.21 -3.56
CA LEU A 335 22.31 2.62 -3.30
C LEU A 335 23.07 3.21 -2.11
N GLU A 336 23.96 2.47 -1.45
CA GLU A 336 24.67 2.97 -0.27
C GLU A 336 25.55 4.18 -0.63
N GLY A 337 25.10 5.39 -0.26
CA GLY A 337 25.71 6.68 -0.62
C GLY A 337 25.17 7.36 -1.90
N SER A 338 24.22 6.75 -2.60
CA SER A 338 23.58 7.31 -3.80
C SER A 338 22.24 7.98 -3.48
N VAL A 339 21.91 9.06 -4.20
CA VAL A 339 20.61 9.78 -4.09
C VAL A 339 19.49 9.04 -4.84
N ILE A 340 19.82 7.93 -5.51
CA ILE A 340 18.91 7.23 -6.42
C ILE A 340 18.11 6.19 -5.64
N THR A 341 16.81 6.10 -5.89
CA THR A 341 15.89 5.15 -5.25
C THR A 341 15.74 3.87 -6.08
N PRO A 342 15.30 2.73 -5.49
CA PRO A 342 15.01 1.51 -6.25
C PRO A 342 13.99 1.74 -7.37
N GLY A 343 13.03 2.66 -7.17
CA GLY A 343 12.06 3.05 -8.18
C GLY A 343 12.70 3.71 -9.40
N GLN A 344 13.71 4.57 -9.22
CA GLN A 344 14.44 5.18 -10.32
C GLN A 344 15.29 4.16 -11.09
N LEU A 345 15.86 3.16 -10.40
CA LEU A 345 16.58 2.07 -11.07
C LEU A 345 15.63 1.15 -11.84
N ARG A 346 14.44 0.89 -11.30
CA ARG A 346 13.35 0.18 -12.00
C ARG A 346 13.01 0.83 -13.34
N VAL A 347 12.88 2.16 -13.37
CA VAL A 347 12.57 2.92 -14.60
C VAL A 347 13.64 2.67 -15.67
N ARG A 348 14.92 2.68 -15.31
CA ARG A 348 16.02 2.43 -16.26
C ARG A 348 15.99 1.02 -16.83
N VAL A 349 15.67 0.03 -15.99
CA VAL A 349 15.49 -1.36 -16.43
C VAL A 349 14.31 -1.46 -17.39
N ILE A 350 13.19 -0.81 -17.07
CA ILE A 350 11.99 -0.72 -17.94
C ILE A 350 12.34 -0.09 -19.29
N GLU A 351 13.02 1.06 -19.31
CA GLU A 351 13.42 1.76 -20.53
C GLU A 351 14.28 0.87 -21.43
N TRP A 352 15.21 0.12 -20.84
CA TRP A 352 16.04 -0.83 -21.58
C TRP A 352 15.20 -1.99 -22.15
N LEU A 353 14.31 -2.59 -21.35
CA LEU A 353 13.44 -3.68 -21.79
C LEU A 353 12.53 -3.24 -22.94
N ASP A 354 11.92 -2.06 -22.83
CA ASP A 354 11.02 -1.48 -23.83
C ASP A 354 11.78 -1.14 -25.11
N LYS A 355 12.96 -0.50 -25.01
CA LYS A 355 13.84 -0.20 -26.14
C LYS A 355 14.16 -1.45 -26.95
N HIS A 356 14.41 -2.57 -26.28
CA HIS A 356 14.76 -3.85 -26.91
C HIS A 356 13.55 -4.79 -27.11
N LYS A 357 12.33 -4.32 -26.81
CA LYS A 357 11.04 -5.00 -27.03
C LYS A 357 10.89 -6.33 -26.27
N PHE A 358 11.52 -6.45 -25.11
CA PHE A 358 11.36 -7.62 -24.24
C PHE A 358 9.96 -7.66 -23.63
N PRO A 359 9.25 -8.81 -23.66
CA PRO A 359 8.01 -8.95 -22.93
C PRO A 359 8.29 -9.15 -21.44
N TYR A 360 7.64 -8.36 -20.60
CA TYR A 360 7.65 -8.52 -19.15
C TYR A 360 6.29 -8.12 -18.57
N THR A 361 6.02 -8.52 -17.35
CA THR A 361 4.83 -8.17 -16.57
C THR A 361 5.18 -7.14 -15.49
N ASP A 362 6.35 -7.28 -14.86
CA ASP A 362 6.80 -6.37 -13.81
C ASP A 362 8.33 -6.40 -13.66
N VAL A 363 8.88 -5.42 -12.95
CA VAL A 363 10.27 -5.36 -12.48
C VAL A 363 10.24 -5.24 -10.96
N TYR A 364 10.78 -6.24 -10.28
CA TYR A 364 10.67 -6.39 -8.83
C TYR A 364 11.56 -5.38 -8.08
N ILE A 365 10.93 -4.60 -7.19
CA ILE A 365 11.59 -3.64 -6.27
C ILE A 365 11.25 -3.89 -4.81
N GLY A 366 10.65 -5.05 -4.51
CA GLY A 366 10.23 -5.41 -3.16
C GLY A 366 11.40 -5.83 -2.27
N GLN A 367 11.12 -5.94 -0.97
CA GLN A 367 12.05 -6.54 -0.02
C GLN A 367 11.93 -8.07 -0.04
N GLY A 368 13.08 -8.76 -0.03
CA GLY A 368 13.16 -10.22 0.02
C GLY A 368 13.01 -10.91 -1.33
N LYS A 369 12.67 -12.20 -1.29
CA LYS A 369 12.55 -13.06 -2.49
C LYS A 369 11.11 -13.04 -3.01
N PRO A 370 10.86 -12.72 -4.30
CA PRO A 370 9.52 -12.79 -4.87
C PRO A 370 8.99 -14.23 -4.87
N ARG A 371 7.69 -14.41 -4.67
CA ARG A 371 7.03 -15.72 -4.87
C ARG A 371 6.95 -16.00 -6.36
N ALA A 372 7.78 -16.93 -6.84
CA ALA A 372 7.84 -17.35 -8.25
C ALA A 372 7.86 -18.87 -8.38
N ALA A 373 7.37 -19.38 -9.50
CA ALA A 373 7.42 -20.80 -9.85
C ALA A 373 8.83 -21.24 -10.29
N ALA A 374 9.61 -20.33 -10.87
CA ALA A 374 10.99 -20.56 -11.27
C ALA A 374 11.81 -19.26 -11.24
N PHE A 375 13.12 -19.40 -11.14
CA PHE A 375 14.12 -18.34 -11.27
C PHE A 375 15.06 -18.69 -12.41
N ILE A 376 15.41 -17.71 -13.23
CA ILE A 376 16.31 -17.84 -14.37
C ILE A 376 17.41 -16.81 -14.18
N ASP A 377 18.62 -17.29 -13.93
CA ASP A 377 19.74 -16.50 -13.40
C ASP A 377 21.04 -17.12 -13.93
N ASP A 378 21.95 -16.32 -14.47
CA ASP A 378 23.22 -16.80 -15.05
C ASP A 378 24.19 -17.32 -13.97
N ARG A 379 23.96 -16.95 -12.71
CA ARG A 379 24.71 -17.36 -11.52
C ARG A 379 23.90 -18.23 -10.58
N GLY A 380 22.70 -18.64 -10.96
CA GLY A 380 21.87 -19.58 -10.21
C GLY A 380 22.53 -20.96 -10.12
N VAL A 381 22.75 -21.44 -8.89
CA VAL A 381 23.18 -22.83 -8.63
C VAL A 381 21.97 -23.64 -8.18
N THR A 382 21.62 -24.66 -8.95
CA THR A 382 20.51 -25.56 -8.60
C THR A 382 20.95 -26.49 -7.47
N CYS A 383 20.22 -26.50 -6.36
CA CYS A 383 20.44 -27.40 -5.24
C CYS A 383 19.10 -27.96 -4.77
N SER A 384 18.82 -29.22 -5.11
CA SER A 384 17.53 -29.88 -4.84
C SER A 384 17.72 -31.18 -4.03
N PRO A 385 18.15 -31.09 -2.76
CA PRO A 385 18.54 -32.26 -1.95
C PRO A 385 17.41 -33.26 -1.67
N GLN A 386 16.14 -32.84 -1.83
CA GLN A 386 15.00 -33.74 -1.69
C GLN A 386 14.82 -34.68 -2.89
N ASN A 387 15.32 -34.28 -4.06
CA ASN A 387 15.18 -35.04 -5.31
C ASN A 387 16.51 -35.67 -5.78
N ASP A 388 17.63 -35.24 -5.18
CA ASP A 388 18.97 -35.65 -5.56
C ASP A 388 19.87 -35.68 -4.31
N PRO A 389 20.34 -36.85 -3.86
CA PRO A 389 21.19 -36.97 -2.68
C PRO A 389 22.55 -36.30 -2.84
N ASP A 390 23.05 -36.13 -4.07
CA ASP A 390 24.34 -35.50 -4.37
C ASP A 390 24.21 -34.00 -4.68
N ALA A 391 23.01 -33.43 -4.49
CA ALA A 391 22.73 -32.04 -4.83
C ALA A 391 23.67 -31.05 -4.12
N PHE A 392 24.03 -31.32 -2.86
CA PHE A 392 24.92 -30.43 -2.11
C PHE A 392 26.35 -30.43 -2.66
N GLU A 393 26.91 -31.59 -2.97
CA GLU A 393 28.27 -31.69 -3.52
C GLU A 393 28.35 -31.07 -4.92
N THR A 394 27.33 -31.33 -5.75
CA THR A 394 27.21 -30.72 -7.08
C THR A 394 27.10 -29.21 -6.99
N ALA A 395 26.21 -28.71 -6.12
CA ALA A 395 26.04 -27.28 -5.90
C ALA A 395 27.32 -26.63 -5.34
N LEU A 396 28.03 -27.29 -4.43
CA LEU A 396 29.29 -26.80 -3.86
C LEU A 396 30.38 -26.70 -4.94
N ALA A 397 30.50 -27.70 -5.82
CA ALA A 397 31.45 -27.69 -6.92
C ALA A 397 31.17 -26.53 -7.89
N GLN A 398 29.91 -26.30 -8.27
CA GLN A 398 29.51 -25.18 -9.11
C GLN A 398 29.76 -23.84 -8.44
N THR A 399 29.40 -23.71 -7.16
CA THR A 399 29.61 -22.50 -6.35
C THR A 399 31.09 -22.14 -6.28
N ARG A 400 31.99 -23.13 -6.08
CA ARG A 400 33.44 -22.90 -6.06
C ARG A 400 33.97 -22.32 -7.37
N ILE A 401 33.37 -22.64 -8.50
CA ILE A 401 33.73 -22.06 -9.81
C ILE A 401 33.26 -20.61 -9.89
N LEU A 402 32.03 -20.33 -9.46
CA LEU A 402 31.45 -18.98 -9.52
C LEU A 402 32.16 -17.98 -8.59
N VAL A 403 32.48 -18.39 -7.36
CA VAL A 403 33.15 -17.52 -6.37
C VAL A 403 34.57 -17.12 -6.81
N LYS A 404 35.25 -17.94 -7.61
CA LYS A 404 36.60 -17.63 -8.13
C LYS A 404 36.60 -16.59 -9.25
N LYS A 405 35.45 -16.33 -9.91
CA LYS A 405 35.35 -15.29 -10.93
C LYS A 405 35.17 -13.93 -10.25
N PRO A 406 36.09 -12.96 -10.44
CA PRO A 406 35.97 -11.65 -9.80
C PRO A 406 34.64 -10.99 -10.16
N HIS A 407 33.85 -10.64 -9.14
CA HIS A 407 32.70 -9.78 -9.29
C HIS A 407 33.18 -8.34 -9.30
N GLY A 408 32.79 -7.57 -10.32
CA GLY A 408 33.12 -6.15 -10.44
C GLY A 408 32.41 -5.27 -9.40
N LEU A 409 32.42 -5.62 -8.11
CA LEU A 409 32.04 -4.66 -7.08
C LEU A 409 33.08 -3.51 -7.09
N PRO A 410 32.64 -2.25 -6.97
CA PRO A 410 33.58 -1.13 -6.88
C PRO A 410 34.50 -1.35 -5.67
N ASN A 411 35.82 -1.25 -5.88
CA ASN A 411 36.76 -1.15 -4.76
C ASN A 411 36.31 0.04 -3.91
N LYS A 412 36.03 -0.19 -2.61
CA LYS A 412 35.83 0.90 -1.65
C LYS A 412 37.09 1.75 -1.65
N THR A 413 37.07 2.87 -2.38
CA THR A 413 38.10 3.89 -2.31
C THR A 413 38.09 4.43 -0.89
N VAL A 414 39.10 4.02 -0.11
CA VAL A 414 39.42 4.62 1.17
C VAL A 414 39.75 6.09 0.89
N THR A 415 38.83 6.99 1.21
CA THR A 415 39.11 8.41 1.35
C THR A 415 40.09 8.56 2.51
N ARG A 416 41.40 8.57 2.20
CA ARG A 416 42.39 9.14 3.11
C ARG A 416 42.17 10.64 3.12
N SER A 417 41.63 11.15 4.23
CA SER A 417 41.68 12.56 4.59
C SER A 417 43.15 12.99 4.66
N ALA A 418 43.50 14.00 3.87
CA ALA A 418 44.66 14.85 4.10
C ALA A 418 44.18 16.15 4.76
#